data_AF-A0A2T6C8Y6-F1
#
_entry.id   AF-A0A2T6C8Y6-F1
#
_cell.length_a   1.000
_cell.length_b   1.000
_cell.length_c   1.000
_cell.angle_alpha   90.00
_cell.angle_beta   90.00
_cell.angle_gamma   90.00
#
_symmetry.space_group_name_H-M   'P 1'
#
loop_
_entity.id
_entity.type
_entity.pdbx_description
1 polymer ?
#
loop_
_entity_poly.entity_id
_entity_poly.type
_entity_poly.pdbx_seq_one_letter_code
_entity_poly.pdbx_strand_id
1 'polypeptide(L)'
;MHEQSDGPDGFFQRLGGFDRRLRGVIEKLKAELEKPSRRNARQVDFLCAEIDRLTREYLLFLTALNTARIAHEAAADTPDEVMNVKRAWGIVGAQTNLFRLEINRWATVRGLVQEQRQARRQPIYPPQAKLAKSTYTQMGASDDVFHWIHAMLNPSEQSEAARDHDCFPDIALANSEFHEHLHAAHRVILAQRRTGPVRFLDVGCGGGLKVLTAFRYFPQSDGFDFDPAYVAAAHDLLAKDDGLNCHVFEQDALTFDGYGNYDVIYFYRPISEERLLIQMEQAIAAQARPGTVLVAPYVSFPARHEALGCGHIGGAVYVAGMSQKQANSLRIKAERMGPYIVKPDDAPLSSVWDPLLDVSRANGYDIPNRYEKPRY
;
A
#
# COMPACT_ATOMS: atom_id res chain seq x y z
N MET A 1 47.96 -6.66 16.83
CA MET A 1 47.22 -5.58 17.52
C MET A 1 47.38 -4.35 16.63
N HIS A 2 46.49 -4.16 15.66
CA HIS A 2 46.62 -3.11 14.66
C HIS A 2 46.20 -1.77 15.26
N GLU A 3 47.09 -0.79 15.25
CA GLU A 3 46.76 0.63 15.42
C GLU A 3 45.70 1.00 14.38
N GLN A 4 44.47 1.25 14.82
CA GLN A 4 43.47 1.86 13.96
C GLN A 4 43.92 3.29 13.70
N SER A 5 44.17 3.61 12.43
CA SER A 5 44.62 4.94 12.00
C SER A 5 43.62 6.02 12.45
N ASP A 6 44.06 7.01 13.23
CA ASP A 6 43.26 8.19 13.62
C ASP A 6 43.01 9.17 12.45
N GLY A 7 43.35 8.79 11.21
CA GLY A 7 43.12 9.56 10.00
C GLY A 7 41.76 9.28 9.29
N PRO A 8 41.46 10.05 8.23
CA PRO A 8 40.21 9.95 7.47
C PRO A 8 39.82 8.52 7.05
N ASP A 9 40.77 7.73 6.56
CA ASP A 9 40.52 6.35 6.11
C ASP A 9 40.07 5.43 7.24
N GLY A 10 40.64 5.57 8.44
CA GLY A 10 40.21 4.81 9.61
C GLY A 10 38.78 5.15 10.03
N PHE A 11 38.41 6.43 9.99
CA PHE A 11 37.04 6.87 10.23
C PHE A 11 36.08 6.38 9.14
N PHE A 12 36.51 6.37 7.88
CA PHE A 12 35.73 5.82 6.78
C PHE A 12 35.46 4.31 6.94
N GLN A 13 36.48 3.53 7.30
CA GLN A 13 36.34 2.11 7.60
C GLN A 13 35.40 1.85 8.79
N ARG A 14 35.49 2.67 9.84
CA ARG A 14 34.59 2.62 11.00
C ARG A 14 33.14 2.92 10.62
N LEU A 15 32.90 3.94 9.77
CA LEU A 15 31.57 4.23 9.22
C LEU A 15 31.00 3.03 8.46
N GLY A 16 31.79 2.40 7.58
CA GLY A 16 31.37 1.18 6.89
C GLY A 16 31.08 0.02 7.85
N GLY A 17 31.79 -0.05 8.99
CA GLY A 17 31.50 -0.98 10.07
C GLY A 17 30.14 -0.72 10.76
N PHE A 18 29.77 0.54 10.97
CA PHE A 18 28.46 0.92 11.50
C PHE A 18 27.33 0.52 10.55
N ASP A 19 27.45 0.83 9.26
CA ASP A 19 26.45 0.48 8.24
C ASP A 19 26.23 -1.04 8.18
N ARG A 20 27.31 -1.85 8.11
CA ARG A 20 27.19 -3.31 8.10
C ARG A 20 26.53 -3.87 9.36
N ARG A 21 26.91 -3.37 10.55
CA ARG A 21 26.29 -3.80 11.83
C ARG A 21 24.81 -3.44 11.85
N LEU A 22 24.45 -2.23 11.44
CA LEU A 22 23.07 -1.76 11.39
C LEU A 22 22.23 -2.63 10.44
N ARG A 23 22.69 -2.84 9.21
CA ARG A 23 22.02 -3.72 8.23
C ARG A 23 21.84 -5.14 8.78
N GLY A 24 22.84 -5.68 9.47
CA GLY A 24 22.74 -7.01 10.09
C GLY A 24 21.65 -7.11 11.17
N VAL A 25 21.39 -6.03 11.92
CA VAL A 25 20.29 -5.99 12.91
C VAL A 25 18.95 -5.76 12.20
N ILE A 26 18.92 -4.91 11.17
CA ILE A 26 17.74 -4.65 10.33
C ILE A 26 17.22 -5.95 9.70
N GLU A 27 18.09 -6.78 9.11
CA GLU A 27 17.67 -8.05 8.49
C GLU A 27 17.09 -9.03 9.52
N LYS A 28 17.66 -9.09 10.73
CA LYS A 28 17.10 -9.91 11.82
C LYS A 28 15.72 -9.40 12.25
N LEU A 29 15.54 -8.08 12.29
CA LEU A 29 14.27 -7.46 12.67
C LEU A 29 13.22 -7.67 11.58
N LYS A 30 13.60 -7.50 10.30
CA LYS A 30 12.77 -7.82 9.13
C LYS A 30 12.27 -9.27 9.19
N ALA A 31 13.17 -10.23 9.39
CA ALA A 31 12.81 -11.65 9.49
C ALA A 31 11.82 -11.94 10.63
N GLU A 32 11.83 -11.14 11.70
CA GLU A 32 10.84 -11.25 12.77
C GLU A 32 9.49 -10.62 12.38
N LEU A 33 9.49 -9.50 11.65
CA LEU A 33 8.29 -8.84 11.15
C LEU A 33 7.57 -9.63 10.05
N GLU A 34 8.30 -10.44 9.28
CA GLU A 34 7.78 -11.38 8.28
C GLU A 34 6.89 -12.49 8.88
N LYS A 35 6.80 -12.59 10.21
CA LYS A 35 5.99 -13.59 10.95
C LYS A 35 4.68 -12.99 11.49
N PRO A 36 3.75 -12.49 10.66
CA PRO A 36 2.64 -11.61 11.06
C PRO A 36 1.75 -12.13 12.18
N SER A 37 1.55 -13.44 12.29
CA SER A 37 0.71 -14.06 13.34
C SER A 37 1.49 -14.71 14.48
N ARG A 38 2.83 -14.71 14.42
CA ARG A 38 3.71 -15.40 15.38
C ARG A 38 4.92 -14.54 15.81
N ARG A 39 4.86 -13.22 15.61
CA ARG A 39 5.94 -12.30 15.97
C ARG A 39 6.27 -12.43 17.46
N ASN A 40 7.54 -12.55 17.77
CA ASN A 40 8.07 -12.53 19.13
C ASN A 40 8.31 -11.09 19.55
N ALA A 41 7.36 -10.52 20.30
CA ALA A 41 7.42 -9.15 20.80
C ALA A 41 8.72 -8.86 21.58
N ARG A 42 9.24 -9.82 22.36
CA ARG A 42 10.49 -9.63 23.12
C ARG A 42 11.70 -9.56 22.19
N GLN A 43 11.71 -10.36 21.12
CA GLN A 43 12.77 -10.31 20.12
C GLN A 43 12.75 -8.99 19.34
N VAL A 44 11.56 -8.49 18.98
CA VAL A 44 11.39 -7.17 18.35
C VAL A 44 11.94 -6.07 19.25
N ASP A 45 11.59 -6.07 20.54
CA ASP A 45 12.07 -5.08 21.51
C ASP A 45 13.59 -5.13 21.67
N PHE A 46 14.15 -6.34 21.77
CA PHE A 46 15.60 -6.54 21.86
C PHE A 46 16.34 -5.98 20.64
N LEU A 47 15.88 -6.29 19.43
CA LEU A 47 16.49 -5.80 18.19
C LEU A 47 16.34 -4.28 18.05
N CYS A 48 15.21 -3.70 18.46
CA CYS A 48 15.06 -2.24 18.51
C CYS A 48 16.06 -1.60 19.48
N ALA A 49 16.27 -2.18 20.66
CA ALA A 49 17.25 -1.69 21.63
C ALA A 49 18.70 -1.82 21.12
N GLU A 50 18.99 -2.83 20.30
CA GLU A 50 20.28 -2.99 19.65
C GLU A 50 20.53 -1.86 18.62
N ILE A 51 19.51 -1.48 17.84
CA ILE A 51 19.58 -0.33 16.92
C ILE A 51 19.73 0.97 17.72
N ASP A 52 19.00 1.16 18.82
CA ASP A 52 19.15 2.34 19.70
C ASP A 52 20.60 2.47 20.21
N ARG A 53 21.23 1.35 20.57
CA ARG A 53 22.63 1.33 21.00
C ARG A 53 23.57 1.71 19.86
N LEU A 54 23.37 1.17 18.66
CA LEU A 54 24.15 1.54 17.47
C LEU A 54 24.02 3.03 17.15
N THR A 55 22.81 3.59 17.24
CA THR A 55 22.56 5.02 17.06
C THR A 55 23.33 5.87 18.08
N ARG A 56 23.35 5.49 19.36
CA ARG A 56 24.16 6.18 20.38
C ARG A 56 25.66 6.07 20.14
N GLU A 57 26.15 4.87 19.77
CA GLU A 57 27.55 4.67 19.41
C GLU A 57 27.96 5.53 18.21
N TYR A 58 27.06 5.68 17.23
CA TYR A 58 27.29 6.53 16.06
C TYR A 58 27.40 8.01 16.44
N LEU A 59 26.57 8.50 17.36
CA LEU A 59 26.67 9.88 17.86
C LEU A 59 28.02 10.15 18.56
N LEU A 60 28.51 9.19 19.36
CA LEU A 60 29.85 9.27 19.97
C LEU A 60 30.95 9.25 18.91
N PHE A 61 30.79 8.46 17.86
CA PHE A 61 31.70 8.43 16.71
C PHE A 61 31.78 9.79 15.99
N LEU A 62 30.65 10.49 15.81
CA LEU A 62 30.63 11.83 15.22
C LEU A 62 31.41 12.85 16.06
N THR A 63 31.30 12.77 17.39
CA THR A 63 32.11 13.60 18.30
C THR A 63 33.60 13.32 18.12
N ALA A 64 33.99 12.05 18.11
CA ALA A 64 35.39 11.65 17.92
C ALA A 64 35.94 12.09 16.55
N LEU A 65 35.13 11.98 15.49
CA LEU A 65 35.49 12.44 14.14
C LEU A 65 35.77 13.94 14.12
N ASN A 66 34.88 14.74 14.74
CA ASN A 66 35.06 16.18 14.80
C ASN A 66 36.32 16.58 15.58
N THR A 67 36.60 15.91 16.70
CA THR A 67 37.83 16.13 17.48
C THR A 67 39.08 15.81 16.65
N ALA A 68 39.12 14.66 15.98
CA ALA A 68 40.25 14.26 15.14
C ALA A 68 40.47 15.22 13.97
N ARG A 69 39.39 15.63 13.29
CA ARG A 69 39.44 16.62 12.20
C ARG A 69 40.05 17.94 12.68
N ILE A 70 39.57 18.47 13.81
CA ILE A 70 40.06 19.74 14.36
C ILE A 70 41.55 19.63 14.73
N ALA A 71 41.97 18.51 15.34
CA ALA A 71 43.37 18.27 15.69
C ALA A 71 44.28 18.22 14.44
N HIS A 72 43.85 17.53 13.37
CA HIS A 72 44.60 17.46 12.11
C HIS A 72 44.68 18.83 11.41
N GLU A 73 43.60 19.63 11.45
CA GLU A 73 43.60 20.98 10.90
C GLU A 73 44.54 21.92 11.68
N ALA A 74 44.60 21.79 13.01
CA ALA A 74 45.47 22.59 13.87
C ALA A 74 46.96 22.20 13.77
N ALA A 75 47.26 20.98 13.32
CA ALA A 75 48.63 20.47 13.14
C ALA A 75 49.21 20.74 11.74
N ALA A 76 48.45 21.35 10.83
CA ALA A 76 48.93 21.73 9.51
C ALA A 76 49.66 23.07 9.56
N ASP A 77 50.88 23.13 9.03
CA ASP A 77 51.76 24.29 9.15
C ASP A 77 51.61 25.26 7.97
N THR A 78 51.11 24.77 6.82
CA THR A 78 50.94 25.56 5.60
C THR A 78 49.49 25.68 5.13
N PRO A 79 49.12 26.76 4.41
CA PRO A 79 47.80 26.87 3.80
C PRO A 79 47.42 25.70 2.88
N ASP A 80 48.38 25.15 2.14
CA ASP A 80 48.16 24.02 1.24
C ASP A 80 47.90 22.71 2.01
N GLU A 81 48.61 22.48 3.11
CA GLU A 81 48.35 21.33 4.00
C GLU A 81 46.96 21.42 4.65
N VAL A 82 46.56 22.60 5.12
CA VAL A 82 45.21 22.83 5.66
C VAL A 82 44.14 22.49 4.60
N MET A 83 44.35 22.90 3.35
CA MET A 83 43.41 22.59 2.26
C MET A 83 43.37 21.10 1.92
N ASN A 84 44.50 20.40 1.95
CA ASN A 84 44.57 18.96 1.72
C ASN A 84 43.88 18.17 2.85
N VAL A 85 44.12 18.56 4.11
CA VAL A 85 43.43 17.98 5.28
C VAL A 85 41.92 18.18 5.16
N LYS A 86 41.45 19.39 4.85
CA LYS A 86 40.03 19.67 4.65
C LYS A 86 39.40 18.84 3.53
N ARG A 87 40.09 18.64 2.41
CA ARG A 87 39.61 17.77 1.32
C ARG A 87 39.49 16.32 1.76
N ALA A 88 40.50 15.78 2.45
CA ALA A 88 40.49 14.40 2.93
C ALA A 88 39.35 14.14 3.94
N TRP A 89 39.15 15.05 4.90
CA TRP A 89 38.04 14.96 5.84
C TRP A 89 36.68 15.29 5.23
N GLY A 90 36.63 16.10 4.16
CA GLY A 90 35.38 16.49 3.49
C GLY A 90 34.60 15.29 2.94
N ILE A 91 35.30 14.31 2.36
CA ILE A 91 34.67 13.07 1.84
C ILE A 91 34.01 12.28 2.97
N VAL A 92 34.74 12.05 4.07
CA VAL A 92 34.23 11.33 5.24
C VAL A 92 33.10 12.12 5.90
N GLY A 93 33.24 13.44 6.00
CA GLY A 93 32.22 14.34 6.53
C GLY A 93 30.91 14.28 5.73
N ALA A 94 30.98 14.27 4.40
CA ALA A 94 29.80 14.15 3.55
C ALA A 94 29.07 12.81 3.79
N GLN A 95 29.81 11.70 3.80
CA GLN A 95 29.25 10.36 3.98
C GLN A 95 28.64 10.15 5.38
N THR A 96 29.31 10.65 6.42
CA THR A 96 28.76 10.62 7.78
C THR A 96 27.52 11.50 7.94
N ASN A 97 27.45 12.63 7.25
CA ASN A 97 26.24 13.45 7.26
C ASN A 97 25.06 12.76 6.57
N LEU A 98 25.29 12.10 5.42
CA LEU A 98 24.25 11.30 4.75
C LEU A 98 23.77 10.16 5.65
N PHE A 99 24.69 9.40 6.24
CA PHE A 99 24.33 8.33 7.18
C PHE A 99 23.62 8.88 8.43
N ARG A 100 23.97 10.07 8.92
CA ARG A 100 23.27 10.73 10.03
C ARG A 100 21.81 11.04 9.69
N LEU A 101 21.54 11.50 8.46
CA LEU A 101 20.15 11.73 8.01
C LEU A 101 19.34 10.44 8.06
N GLU A 102 19.93 9.33 7.61
CA GLU A 102 19.31 8.01 7.72
C GLU A 102 19.06 7.62 9.19
N ILE A 103 20.08 7.71 10.06
CA ILE A 103 19.96 7.36 11.48
C ILE A 103 18.88 8.20 12.19
N ASN A 104 18.73 9.48 11.86
CA ASN A 104 17.71 10.34 12.45
C ASN A 104 16.28 9.87 12.15
N ARG A 105 16.06 9.12 11.07
CA ARG A 105 14.75 8.53 10.74
C ARG A 105 14.39 7.34 11.63
N TRP A 106 15.33 6.80 12.40
CA TRP A 106 15.09 5.65 13.26
C TRP A 106 13.94 5.85 14.24
N ALA A 107 13.76 7.04 14.81
CA ALA A 107 12.66 7.29 15.75
C ALA A 107 11.28 7.02 15.13
N THR A 108 11.10 7.46 13.87
CA THR A 108 9.86 7.24 13.11
C THR A 108 9.72 5.76 12.72
N VAL A 109 10.77 5.14 12.19
CA VAL A 109 10.77 3.72 11.81
C VAL A 109 10.52 2.82 13.01
N ARG A 110 11.10 3.15 14.18
CA ARG A 110 10.85 2.45 15.43
C ARG A 110 9.39 2.55 15.85
N GLY A 111 8.76 3.71 15.73
CA GLY A 111 7.32 3.88 16.00
C GLY A 111 6.49 2.89 15.19
N LEU A 112 6.74 2.83 13.87
CA LEU A 112 6.11 1.89 12.95
C LEU A 112 6.35 0.41 13.35
N VAL A 113 7.59 0.03 13.69
CA VAL A 113 7.92 -1.33 14.15
C VAL A 113 7.19 -1.66 15.45
N GLN A 114 7.08 -0.69 16.37
CA GLN A 114 6.43 -0.88 17.66
C GLN A 114 4.91 -1.04 17.55
N GLU A 115 4.26 -0.38 16.58
CA GLU A 115 2.84 -0.63 16.25
C GLU A 115 2.59 -2.08 15.81
N GLN A 116 3.59 -2.69 15.18
CA GLN A 116 3.54 -4.07 14.68
C GLN A 116 3.99 -5.12 15.70
N ARG A 117 4.57 -4.68 16.82
CA ARG A 117 5.17 -5.54 17.85
C ARG A 117 4.25 -6.68 18.28
N GLN A 118 2.96 -6.41 18.40
CA GLN A 118 1.94 -7.41 18.72
C GLN A 118 0.86 -7.40 17.64
N ALA A 119 0.57 -8.57 17.08
CA ALA A 119 -0.51 -8.74 16.12
C ALA A 119 -1.87 -8.57 16.82
N ARG A 120 -2.43 -7.37 16.77
CA ARG A 120 -3.76 -7.06 17.30
C ARG A 120 -4.79 -7.22 16.20
N ARG A 121 -5.93 -7.83 16.53
CA ARG A 121 -7.07 -7.89 15.61
C ARG A 121 -7.77 -6.54 15.59
N GLN A 122 -7.86 -5.97 14.40
CA GLN A 122 -8.71 -4.83 14.08
C GLN A 122 -9.78 -5.32 13.10
N PRO A 123 -11.08 -5.11 13.38
CA PRO A 123 -12.15 -5.52 12.46
C PRO A 123 -11.88 -5.09 11.03
N ILE A 124 -12.28 -5.93 10.05
CA ILE A 124 -12.18 -5.57 8.63
C ILE A 124 -13.09 -4.37 8.34
N TYR A 125 -14.30 -4.36 8.92
CA TYR A 125 -15.22 -3.23 8.93
C TYR A 125 -15.37 -2.71 10.36
N PRO A 126 -14.96 -1.47 10.65
CA PRO A 126 -15.27 -0.83 11.93
C PRO A 126 -16.79 -0.74 12.13
N PRO A 127 -17.33 -1.03 13.32
CA PRO A 127 -18.75 -0.85 13.56
C PRO A 127 -19.14 0.63 13.46
N GLN A 128 -20.07 0.98 12.58
CA GLN A 128 -20.52 2.38 12.37
C GLN A 128 -21.00 3.04 13.66
N ALA A 129 -21.65 2.29 14.57
CA ALA A 129 -22.11 2.78 15.87
C ALA A 129 -20.98 3.31 16.80
N LYS A 130 -19.71 3.04 16.47
CA LYS A 130 -18.55 3.53 17.22
C LYS A 130 -17.96 4.82 16.64
N LEU A 131 -18.43 5.29 15.48
CA LEU A 131 -17.97 6.53 14.88
C LEU A 131 -18.64 7.73 15.55
N ALA A 132 -17.87 8.79 15.78
CA ALA A 132 -18.44 10.04 16.24
C ALA A 132 -19.38 10.62 15.16
N LYS A 133 -20.49 11.25 15.58
CA LYS A 133 -21.45 11.86 14.64
C LYS A 133 -20.77 12.84 13.67
N SER A 134 -19.82 13.63 14.15
CA SER A 134 -19.04 14.56 13.33
C SER A 134 -18.27 13.85 12.22
N THR A 135 -17.66 12.70 12.50
CA THR A 135 -16.96 11.88 11.51
C THR A 135 -17.90 11.39 10.43
N TYR A 136 -19.08 10.87 10.81
CA TYR A 136 -20.10 10.44 9.87
C TYR A 136 -20.56 11.58 8.95
N THR A 137 -20.84 12.77 9.51
CA THR A 137 -21.26 13.93 8.70
C THR A 137 -20.13 14.46 7.80
N GLN A 138 -18.87 14.34 8.21
CA GLN A 138 -17.72 14.70 7.37
C GLN A 138 -17.55 13.73 6.19
N MET A 139 -17.78 12.43 6.40
CA MET A 139 -17.78 11.44 5.33
C MET A 139 -18.87 11.74 4.31
N GLY A 140 -20.11 12.00 4.77
CA GLY A 140 -21.22 12.36 3.88
C GLY A 140 -20.94 13.63 3.05
N ALA A 141 -20.41 14.68 3.68
CA ALA A 141 -20.02 15.89 2.95
C ALA A 141 -18.91 15.63 1.92
N SER A 142 -17.97 14.72 2.22
CA SER A 142 -16.96 14.28 1.25
C SER A 142 -17.59 13.50 0.10
N ASP A 143 -18.54 12.62 0.38
CA ASP A 143 -19.24 11.83 -0.63
C ASP A 143 -20.04 12.71 -1.59
N ASP A 144 -20.69 13.76 -1.09
CA ASP A 144 -21.40 14.74 -1.92
C ASP A 144 -20.44 15.43 -2.92
N VAL A 145 -19.24 15.81 -2.46
CA VAL A 145 -18.20 16.39 -3.33
C VAL A 145 -17.74 15.40 -4.39
N PHE A 146 -17.51 14.13 -4.01
CA PHE A 146 -17.11 13.10 -4.96
C PHE A 146 -18.21 12.75 -5.96
N HIS A 147 -19.48 12.79 -5.54
CA HIS A 147 -20.61 12.61 -6.43
C HIS A 147 -20.68 13.74 -7.47
N TRP A 148 -20.46 14.98 -7.06
CA TRP A 148 -20.36 16.11 -7.99
C TRP A 148 -19.18 15.98 -8.96
N ILE A 149 -18.00 15.54 -8.48
CA ILE A 149 -16.84 15.27 -9.35
C ILE A 149 -17.14 14.15 -10.34
N HIS A 150 -17.75 13.05 -9.88
CA HIS A 150 -18.15 11.92 -10.73
C HIS A 150 -19.08 12.38 -11.87
N ALA A 151 -20.12 13.15 -11.56
CA ALA A 151 -21.02 13.72 -12.56
C ALA A 151 -20.31 14.68 -13.54
N MET A 152 -19.31 15.43 -13.08
CA MET A 152 -18.52 16.31 -13.95
C MET A 152 -17.60 15.53 -14.89
N LEU A 153 -17.06 14.39 -14.44
CA LEU A 153 -16.17 13.53 -15.21
C LEU A 153 -16.92 12.61 -16.17
N ASN A 154 -18.19 12.31 -15.89
CA ASN A 154 -19.04 11.51 -16.77
C ASN A 154 -20.31 12.26 -17.18
N PRO A 155 -20.21 13.22 -18.13
CA PRO A 155 -21.35 14.04 -18.54
C PRO A 155 -22.32 13.32 -19.49
N SER A 156 -21.94 12.14 -19.99
CA SER A 156 -22.71 11.41 -21.00
C SER A 156 -23.92 10.73 -20.38
N GLU A 157 -25.08 10.83 -21.05
CA GLU A 157 -26.19 9.93 -20.75
C GLU A 157 -25.91 8.54 -21.31
N GLN A 158 -26.41 7.51 -20.62
CA GLN A 158 -26.35 6.13 -21.11
C GLN A 158 -27.01 6.03 -22.49
N SER A 159 -26.34 5.36 -23.42
CA SER A 159 -26.82 5.10 -24.79
C SER A 159 -28.06 4.19 -24.82
N GLU A 160 -28.84 4.29 -25.90
CA GLU A 160 -29.99 3.40 -26.12
C GLU A 160 -29.56 1.93 -26.23
N ALA A 161 -28.43 1.64 -26.88
CA ALA A 161 -27.90 0.28 -26.99
C ALA A 161 -27.58 -0.34 -25.62
N ALA A 162 -26.99 0.43 -24.70
CA ALA A 162 -26.73 -0.04 -23.34
C ALA A 162 -28.03 -0.26 -22.54
N ARG A 163 -29.03 0.61 -22.72
CA ARG A 163 -30.37 0.43 -22.10
C ARG A 163 -31.07 -0.83 -22.63
N ASP A 164 -31.05 -1.04 -23.94
CA ASP A 164 -31.65 -2.21 -24.60
C ASP A 164 -30.93 -3.51 -24.23
N HIS A 165 -29.66 -3.42 -23.82
CA HIS A 165 -28.86 -4.54 -23.31
C HIS A 165 -28.94 -4.71 -21.78
N ASP A 166 -29.95 -4.12 -21.13
CA ASP A 166 -30.18 -4.21 -19.69
C ASP A 166 -29.00 -3.75 -18.83
N CYS A 167 -28.17 -2.83 -19.32
CA CYS A 167 -27.14 -2.20 -18.50
C CYS A 167 -27.77 -1.20 -17.53
N PHE A 168 -27.27 -1.14 -16.28
CA PHE A 168 -27.58 -0.01 -15.42
C PHE A 168 -26.88 1.26 -15.95
N PRO A 169 -27.50 2.46 -15.86
CA PRO A 169 -26.76 3.70 -16.01
C PRO A 169 -25.65 3.80 -14.95
N ASP A 170 -24.66 4.67 -15.18
CA ASP A 170 -23.57 4.90 -14.22
C ASP A 170 -24.13 5.37 -12.86
N ILE A 171 -24.19 4.44 -11.91
CA ILE A 171 -24.65 4.68 -10.54
C ILE A 171 -23.46 4.75 -9.59
N ALA A 172 -23.28 5.92 -8.99
CA ALA A 172 -22.17 6.14 -8.06
C ALA A 172 -22.44 5.48 -6.70
N LEU A 173 -21.68 4.41 -6.38
CA LEU A 173 -21.48 4.01 -4.99
C LEU A 173 -20.76 5.14 -4.23
N ALA A 174 -21.25 5.47 -3.03
CA ALA A 174 -20.62 6.46 -2.16
C ALA A 174 -19.11 6.20 -2.06
N ASN A 175 -18.30 7.26 -2.13
CA ASN A 175 -16.86 7.10 -2.25
C ASN A 175 -16.25 6.54 -0.96
N SER A 176 -16.77 6.95 0.19
CA SER A 176 -16.42 6.40 1.50
C SER A 176 -16.67 4.89 1.57
N GLU A 177 -17.83 4.42 1.11
CA GLU A 177 -18.18 2.99 1.08
C GLU A 177 -17.27 2.20 0.13
N PHE A 178 -16.98 2.74 -1.05
CA PHE A 178 -16.02 2.14 -1.97
C PHE A 178 -14.63 1.99 -1.32
N HIS A 179 -14.13 3.04 -0.65
CA HIS A 179 -12.87 2.98 0.08
C HIS A 179 -12.88 1.96 1.22
N GLU A 180 -13.99 1.81 1.96
CA GLU A 180 -14.13 0.77 2.98
C GLU A 180 -13.98 -0.64 2.37
N HIS A 181 -14.58 -0.88 1.21
CA HIS A 181 -14.49 -2.17 0.52
C HIS A 181 -13.10 -2.45 -0.06
N LEU A 182 -12.47 -1.47 -0.71
CA LEU A 182 -11.09 -1.60 -1.18
C LEU A 182 -10.14 -1.83 0.00
N HIS A 183 -10.43 -1.19 1.14
CA HIS A 183 -9.62 -1.36 2.33
C HIS A 183 -9.67 -2.77 2.88
N ALA A 184 -10.89 -3.29 3.00
CA ALA A 184 -11.13 -4.67 3.35
C ALA A 184 -10.47 -5.65 2.36
N ALA A 185 -10.66 -5.45 1.06
CA ALA A 185 -10.12 -6.30 0.01
C ALA A 185 -8.58 -6.35 0.04
N HIS A 186 -7.92 -5.19 0.16
CA HIS A 186 -6.46 -5.13 0.22
C HIS A 186 -5.90 -5.85 1.46
N ARG A 187 -6.54 -5.71 2.63
CA ARG A 187 -6.13 -6.47 3.84
C ARG A 187 -6.31 -7.97 3.68
N VAL A 188 -7.31 -8.42 2.93
CA VAL A 188 -7.47 -9.84 2.56
C VAL A 188 -6.31 -10.28 1.66
N ILE A 189 -5.96 -9.51 0.64
CA ILE A 189 -4.83 -9.79 -0.26
C ILE A 189 -3.51 -9.90 0.51
N LEU A 190 -3.22 -8.96 1.42
CA LEU A 190 -2.02 -9.03 2.26
C LEU A 190 -2.01 -10.29 3.16
N ALA A 191 -3.17 -10.69 3.68
CA ALA A 191 -3.29 -11.89 4.50
C ALA A 191 -3.13 -13.20 3.70
N GLN A 192 -3.39 -13.17 2.39
CA GLN A 192 -3.14 -14.29 1.48
C GLN A 192 -1.65 -14.46 1.14
N ARG A 193 -0.81 -13.45 1.37
CA ARG A 193 0.65 -13.48 1.12
C ARG A 193 1.01 -13.84 -0.33
N ARG A 194 0.29 -13.24 -1.28
CA ARG A 194 0.61 -13.37 -2.71
C ARG A 194 1.99 -12.80 -3.01
N THR A 195 2.68 -13.41 -3.96
CA THR A 195 4.07 -13.07 -4.34
C THR A 195 4.16 -12.28 -5.65
N GLY A 196 3.06 -12.08 -6.37
CA GLY A 196 2.99 -11.33 -7.63
C GLY A 196 2.21 -10.01 -7.50
N PRO A 197 2.30 -9.13 -8.51
CA PRO A 197 1.52 -7.89 -8.55
C PRO A 197 0.03 -8.22 -8.59
N VAL A 198 -0.74 -7.47 -7.81
CA VAL A 198 -2.18 -7.66 -7.65
C VAL A 198 -2.91 -6.84 -8.70
N ARG A 199 -3.79 -7.49 -9.46
CA ARG A 199 -4.58 -6.88 -10.52
C ARG A 199 -6.03 -6.70 -10.07
N PHE A 200 -6.51 -5.48 -10.16
CA PHE A 200 -7.90 -5.11 -9.88
C PHE A 200 -8.68 -4.98 -11.19
N LEU A 201 -9.94 -5.39 -11.16
CA LEU A 201 -10.92 -5.19 -12.23
C LEU A 201 -12.18 -4.50 -11.71
N ASP A 202 -12.63 -3.47 -12.41
CA ASP A 202 -13.94 -2.83 -12.27
C ASP A 202 -14.88 -3.25 -13.42
N VAL A 203 -15.97 -3.94 -13.10
CA VAL A 203 -16.96 -4.44 -14.08
C VAL A 203 -18.12 -3.45 -14.17
N GLY A 204 -18.28 -2.82 -15.34
CA GLY A 204 -19.17 -1.66 -15.52
C GLY A 204 -18.57 -0.42 -14.90
N CYS A 205 -17.38 -0.03 -15.36
CA CYS A 205 -16.56 0.99 -14.72
C CYS A 205 -17.06 2.43 -14.93
N GLY A 206 -18.08 2.65 -15.76
CA GLY A 206 -18.57 3.97 -16.13
C GLY A 206 -17.43 4.87 -16.62
N GLY A 207 -17.41 6.13 -16.17
CA GLY A 207 -16.36 7.11 -16.47
C GLY A 207 -14.98 6.84 -15.81
N GLY A 208 -14.76 5.67 -15.21
CA GLY A 208 -13.43 5.22 -14.77
C GLY A 208 -12.91 5.77 -13.44
N LEU A 209 -13.69 6.57 -12.71
CA LEU A 209 -13.27 7.15 -11.43
C LEU A 209 -12.90 6.09 -10.38
N LYS A 210 -13.62 4.97 -10.36
CA LYS A 210 -13.37 3.87 -9.42
C LYS A 210 -12.13 3.05 -9.81
N VAL A 211 -11.84 2.90 -11.11
CA VAL A 211 -10.56 2.36 -11.62
C VAL A 211 -9.38 3.21 -11.14
N LEU A 212 -9.45 4.53 -11.35
CA LEU A 212 -8.42 5.47 -10.88
C LEU A 212 -8.23 5.42 -9.36
N THR A 213 -9.34 5.35 -8.62
CA THR A 213 -9.31 5.26 -7.15
C THR A 213 -8.68 3.94 -6.69
N ALA A 214 -8.97 2.83 -7.35
CA ALA A 214 -8.42 1.51 -7.04
C ALA A 214 -6.91 1.41 -7.30
N PHE A 215 -6.36 2.19 -8.23
CA PHE A 215 -4.91 2.28 -8.47
C PHE A 215 -4.12 2.78 -7.26
N ARG A 216 -4.78 3.50 -6.33
CA ARG A 216 -4.18 3.86 -5.04
C ARG A 216 -4.15 2.71 -4.03
N TYR A 217 -4.63 1.52 -4.38
CA TYR A 217 -4.55 0.31 -3.56
C TYR A 217 -3.81 -0.82 -4.28
N PHE A 218 -3.92 -0.90 -5.61
CA PHE A 218 -3.38 -1.99 -6.40
C PHE A 218 -2.39 -1.47 -7.46
N PRO A 219 -1.29 -2.20 -7.72
CA PRO A 219 -0.29 -1.78 -8.71
C PRO A 219 -0.81 -1.75 -10.15
N GLN A 220 -1.94 -2.40 -10.42
CA GLN A 220 -2.66 -2.36 -11.68
C GLN A 220 -4.17 -2.33 -11.42
N SER A 221 -4.89 -1.48 -12.14
CA SER A 221 -6.35 -1.39 -12.06
C SER A 221 -6.93 -1.23 -13.44
N ASP A 222 -7.63 -2.27 -13.89
CA ASP A 222 -8.30 -2.26 -15.18
C ASP A 222 -9.82 -2.12 -14.95
N GLY A 223 -10.55 -1.67 -15.97
CA GLY A 223 -12.00 -1.62 -15.96
C GLY A 223 -12.57 -1.82 -17.34
N PHE A 224 -13.83 -2.19 -17.44
CA PHE A 224 -14.54 -2.14 -18.72
C PHE A 224 -15.98 -1.72 -18.53
N ASP A 225 -16.55 -1.19 -19.59
CA ASP A 225 -17.97 -0.85 -19.67
C ASP A 225 -18.54 -1.27 -21.03
N PHE A 226 -19.85 -1.48 -21.09
CA PHE A 226 -20.53 -1.76 -22.35
C PHE A 226 -20.75 -0.48 -23.16
N ASP A 227 -20.94 0.66 -22.49
CA ASP A 227 -21.23 1.92 -23.18
C ASP A 227 -19.93 2.58 -23.70
N PRO A 228 -19.76 2.74 -25.02
CA PRO A 228 -18.55 3.34 -25.59
C PRO A 228 -18.34 4.79 -25.14
N ALA A 229 -19.40 5.54 -24.80
CA ALA A 229 -19.27 6.91 -24.32
C ALA A 229 -18.64 6.96 -22.91
N TYR A 230 -18.97 6.00 -22.05
CA TYR A 230 -18.36 5.86 -20.73
C TYR A 230 -16.90 5.43 -20.82
N VAL A 231 -16.59 4.48 -21.70
CA VAL A 231 -15.22 4.05 -21.96
C VAL A 231 -14.36 5.20 -22.48
N ALA A 232 -14.87 6.03 -23.39
CA ALA A 232 -14.17 7.21 -23.88
C ALA A 232 -13.88 8.22 -22.75
N ALA A 233 -14.86 8.52 -21.89
CA ALA A 233 -14.67 9.41 -20.75
C ALA A 233 -13.63 8.85 -19.75
N ALA A 234 -13.64 7.53 -19.53
CA ALA A 234 -12.66 6.86 -18.69
C ALA A 234 -11.23 6.93 -19.29
N HIS A 235 -11.10 6.77 -20.61
CA HIS A 235 -9.81 6.97 -21.29
C HIS A 235 -9.30 8.40 -21.12
N ASP A 236 -10.14 9.42 -21.33
CA ASP A 236 -9.75 10.82 -21.17
C ASP A 236 -9.35 11.16 -19.73
N LEU A 237 -9.97 10.52 -18.74
CA LEU A 237 -9.58 10.67 -17.33
C LEU A 237 -8.19 10.07 -17.07
N LEU A 238 -7.96 8.84 -17.54
CA LEU A 238 -6.74 8.07 -17.24
C LEU A 238 -5.54 8.50 -18.09
N ALA A 239 -5.75 9.07 -19.27
CA ALA A 239 -4.68 9.60 -20.13
C ALA A 239 -4.02 10.88 -19.59
N LYS A 240 -4.51 11.42 -18.46
CA LYS A 240 -3.93 12.62 -17.83
C LYS A 240 -2.57 12.38 -17.18
N ASP A 241 -2.18 11.13 -16.97
CA ASP A 241 -0.91 10.74 -16.36
C ASP A 241 -0.42 9.40 -16.94
N ASP A 242 0.67 9.46 -17.72
CA ASP A 242 1.30 8.29 -18.35
C ASP A 242 1.89 7.29 -17.33
N GLY A 243 2.04 7.69 -16.06
CA GLY A 243 2.48 6.84 -14.96
C GLY A 243 1.38 5.93 -14.39
N LEU A 244 0.12 6.10 -14.81
CA LEU A 244 -0.99 5.26 -14.40
C LEU A 244 -0.95 3.92 -15.12
N ASN A 245 -0.79 2.83 -14.37
CA ASN A 245 -0.97 1.48 -14.89
C ASN A 245 -2.45 1.09 -14.79
N CYS A 246 -3.28 1.80 -15.55
CA CYS A 246 -4.72 1.59 -15.63
C CYS A 246 -5.16 1.40 -17.07
N HIS A 247 -6.02 0.42 -17.33
CA HIS A 247 -6.56 0.17 -18.67
C HIS A 247 -8.08 0.11 -18.62
N VAL A 248 -8.72 0.81 -19.55
CA VAL A 248 -10.17 0.73 -19.75
C VAL A 248 -10.46 0.31 -21.18
N PHE A 249 -11.55 -0.42 -21.40
CA PHE A 249 -11.93 -0.91 -22.72
C PHE A 249 -13.44 -1.20 -22.79
N GLU A 250 -13.98 -1.28 -24.01
CA GLU A 250 -15.37 -1.66 -24.27
C GLU A 250 -15.53 -3.18 -24.18
N GLN A 251 -16.49 -3.66 -23.38
CA GLN A 251 -16.80 -5.08 -23.25
C GLN A 251 -18.16 -5.33 -22.59
N ASP A 252 -18.80 -6.43 -22.98
CA ASP A 252 -19.99 -6.97 -22.32
C ASP A 252 -19.61 -7.90 -21.14
N ALA A 253 -20.13 -7.58 -19.95
CA ALA A 253 -19.91 -8.36 -18.74
C ALA A 253 -20.43 -9.81 -18.84
N LEU A 254 -21.42 -10.08 -19.69
CA LEU A 254 -21.97 -11.43 -19.91
C LEU A 254 -21.06 -12.30 -20.78
N THR A 255 -20.26 -11.70 -21.65
CA THR A 255 -19.39 -12.43 -22.59
C THR A 255 -17.91 -12.33 -22.27
N PHE A 256 -17.50 -11.49 -21.33
CA PHE A 256 -16.11 -11.39 -20.92
C PHE A 256 -15.58 -12.70 -20.33
N ASP A 257 -14.46 -13.18 -20.87
CA ASP A 257 -13.80 -14.45 -20.51
C ASP A 257 -12.47 -14.24 -19.76
N GLY A 258 -12.15 -12.99 -19.44
CA GLY A 258 -10.89 -12.61 -18.79
C GLY A 258 -10.95 -12.49 -17.27
N TYR A 259 -12.05 -12.83 -16.60
CA TYR A 259 -12.20 -12.63 -15.14
C TYR A 259 -11.11 -13.36 -14.33
N GLY A 260 -10.65 -14.52 -14.82
CA GLY A 260 -9.58 -15.31 -14.19
C GLY A 260 -8.22 -14.61 -14.11
N ASN A 261 -8.00 -13.55 -14.89
CA ASN A 261 -6.74 -12.81 -14.92
C ASN A 261 -6.56 -11.82 -13.75
N TYR A 262 -7.60 -11.63 -12.94
CA TYR A 262 -7.63 -10.64 -11.87
C TYR A 262 -7.54 -11.29 -10.50
N ASP A 263 -7.12 -10.50 -9.50
CA ASP A 263 -6.98 -10.92 -8.11
C ASP A 263 -8.07 -10.31 -7.23
N VAL A 264 -8.57 -9.14 -7.63
CA VAL A 264 -9.71 -8.43 -7.02
C VAL A 264 -10.66 -8.02 -8.14
N ILE A 265 -11.94 -8.38 -8.01
CA ILE A 265 -12.98 -8.04 -8.97
C ILE A 265 -14.09 -7.28 -8.23
N TYR A 266 -14.34 -6.04 -8.64
CA TYR A 266 -15.42 -5.20 -8.16
C TYR A 266 -16.52 -5.13 -9.22
N PHE A 267 -17.77 -5.26 -8.77
CA PHE A 267 -18.94 -5.14 -9.62
C PHE A 267 -20.10 -4.59 -8.79
N TYR A 268 -20.59 -3.41 -9.15
CA TYR A 268 -21.71 -2.76 -8.47
C TYR A 268 -22.90 -2.64 -9.41
N ARG A 269 -23.60 -3.77 -9.58
CA ARG A 269 -24.81 -3.88 -10.41
C ARG A 269 -24.61 -3.28 -11.82
N PRO A 270 -23.69 -3.80 -12.64
CA PRO A 270 -23.56 -3.34 -14.04
C PRO A 270 -24.79 -3.68 -14.90
N ILE A 271 -25.65 -4.62 -14.46
CA ILE A 271 -26.82 -5.13 -15.19
C ILE A 271 -28.10 -4.91 -14.35
N SER A 272 -29.14 -4.37 -14.98
CA SER A 272 -30.44 -4.03 -14.37
C SER A 272 -31.39 -5.20 -14.23
N GLU A 273 -31.39 -6.10 -15.20
CA GLU A 273 -32.23 -7.29 -15.16
C GLU A 273 -31.60 -8.35 -14.24
N GLU A 274 -32.39 -8.90 -13.31
CA GLU A 274 -31.89 -9.79 -12.26
C GLU A 274 -31.36 -11.14 -12.77
N ARG A 275 -32.04 -11.78 -13.73
CA ARG A 275 -31.59 -13.02 -14.37
C ARG A 275 -30.24 -12.83 -15.06
N LEU A 276 -30.04 -11.73 -15.79
CA LEU A 276 -28.77 -11.42 -16.45
C LEU A 276 -27.67 -11.07 -15.43
N LEU A 277 -28.00 -10.35 -14.36
CA LEU A 277 -27.07 -10.11 -13.25
C LEU A 277 -26.61 -11.43 -12.60
N ILE A 278 -27.52 -12.37 -12.37
CA ILE A 278 -27.19 -13.72 -11.85
C ILE A 278 -26.29 -14.47 -12.84
N GLN A 279 -26.55 -14.36 -14.15
CA GLN A 279 -25.71 -14.97 -15.18
C GLN A 279 -24.28 -14.41 -15.15
N MET A 280 -24.12 -13.10 -15.01
CA MET A 280 -22.80 -12.46 -14.85
C MET A 280 -22.09 -12.94 -13.57
N GLU A 281 -22.80 -12.98 -12.43
CA GLU A 281 -22.23 -13.46 -11.17
C GLU A 281 -21.71 -14.91 -11.29
N GLN A 282 -22.46 -15.76 -12.00
CA GLN A 282 -22.03 -17.14 -12.30
C GLN A 282 -20.79 -17.17 -13.19
N ALA A 283 -20.72 -16.33 -14.22
CA ALA A 283 -19.56 -16.22 -15.10
C ALA A 283 -18.31 -15.80 -14.31
N ILE A 284 -18.43 -14.75 -13.49
CA ILE A 284 -17.34 -14.27 -12.61
C ILE A 284 -16.89 -15.38 -11.67
N ALA A 285 -17.81 -16.02 -10.95
CA ALA A 285 -17.48 -17.06 -9.98
C ALA A 285 -16.85 -18.30 -10.62
N ALA A 286 -17.28 -18.68 -11.81
CA ALA A 286 -16.77 -19.84 -12.54
C ALA A 286 -15.34 -19.61 -13.09
N GLN A 287 -15.03 -18.38 -13.51
CA GLN A 287 -13.72 -18.04 -14.08
C GLN A 287 -12.71 -17.57 -13.02
N ALA A 288 -13.18 -16.98 -11.91
CA ALA A 288 -12.32 -16.48 -10.84
C ALA A 288 -11.47 -17.61 -10.24
N ARG A 289 -10.16 -17.39 -10.17
CA ARG A 289 -9.24 -18.34 -9.53
C ARG A 289 -9.58 -18.48 -8.05
N PRO A 290 -9.43 -19.67 -7.43
CA PRO A 290 -9.57 -19.82 -5.99
C PRO A 290 -8.70 -18.81 -5.23
N GLY A 291 -9.30 -18.09 -4.29
CA GLY A 291 -8.65 -17.00 -3.56
C GLY A 291 -8.91 -15.60 -4.12
N THR A 292 -9.43 -15.44 -5.34
CA THR A 292 -9.83 -14.13 -5.90
C THR A 292 -10.80 -13.42 -4.98
N VAL A 293 -10.55 -12.15 -4.70
CA VAL A 293 -11.41 -11.32 -3.85
C VAL A 293 -12.51 -10.72 -4.71
N LEU A 294 -13.76 -10.92 -4.31
CA LEU A 294 -14.92 -10.34 -4.97
C LEU A 294 -15.49 -9.21 -4.08
N VAL A 295 -15.80 -8.08 -4.69
CA VAL A 295 -16.41 -6.93 -4.03
C VAL A 295 -17.74 -6.63 -4.71
N ALA A 296 -18.85 -6.99 -4.04
CA ALA A 296 -20.20 -6.96 -4.60
C ALA A 296 -21.15 -6.18 -3.67
N PRO A 297 -21.13 -4.84 -3.67
CA PRO A 297 -21.80 -4.02 -2.67
C PRO A 297 -23.28 -3.78 -3.00
N TYR A 298 -24.05 -4.84 -3.14
CA TYR A 298 -25.49 -4.77 -3.37
C TYR A 298 -26.24 -5.92 -2.70
N VAL A 299 -27.52 -5.67 -2.39
CA VAL A 299 -28.30 -6.45 -1.42
C VAL A 299 -28.56 -7.91 -1.80
N SER A 300 -28.51 -8.25 -3.08
CA SER A 300 -28.90 -9.58 -3.56
C SER A 300 -27.75 -10.59 -3.61
N PHE A 301 -26.49 -10.15 -3.74
CA PHE A 301 -25.32 -11.05 -3.76
C PHE A 301 -25.13 -11.87 -2.46
N PRO A 302 -25.36 -11.33 -1.25
CA PRO A 302 -25.31 -12.10 -0.01
C PRO A 302 -26.18 -13.36 0.00
N ALA A 303 -27.30 -13.39 -0.75
CA ALA A 303 -28.16 -14.57 -0.80
C ALA A 303 -27.60 -15.69 -1.70
N ARG A 304 -26.62 -15.39 -2.55
CA ARG A 304 -26.13 -16.29 -3.62
C ARG A 304 -24.68 -16.72 -3.48
N HIS A 305 -23.87 -15.99 -2.71
CA HIS A 305 -22.42 -16.23 -2.64
C HIS A 305 -22.05 -17.68 -2.29
N GLU A 306 -22.80 -18.35 -1.38
CA GLU A 306 -22.50 -19.73 -1.00
C GLU A 306 -22.71 -20.71 -2.16
N ALA A 307 -23.80 -20.55 -2.91
CA ALA A 307 -24.09 -21.36 -4.09
C ALA A 307 -23.07 -21.11 -5.22
N LEU A 308 -22.49 -19.90 -5.27
CA LEU A 308 -21.40 -19.53 -6.17
C LEU A 308 -20.02 -20.02 -5.68
N GLY A 309 -19.95 -20.80 -4.60
CA GLY A 309 -18.67 -21.29 -4.06
C GLY A 309 -17.78 -20.20 -3.47
N CYS A 310 -18.38 -19.08 -3.04
CA CYS A 310 -17.69 -17.93 -2.49
C CYS A 310 -17.88 -17.86 -0.97
N GLY A 311 -16.78 -17.69 -0.24
CA GLY A 311 -16.81 -17.51 1.22
C GLY A 311 -16.88 -16.04 1.60
N HIS A 312 -17.73 -15.68 2.55
CA HIS A 312 -17.91 -14.30 3.02
C HIS A 312 -16.84 -13.88 4.02
N ILE A 313 -16.19 -12.74 3.78
CA ILE A 313 -15.21 -12.14 4.68
C ILE A 313 -15.87 -11.12 5.61
N GLY A 314 -16.77 -10.29 5.08
CA GLY A 314 -17.46 -9.23 5.82
C GLY A 314 -17.87 -8.10 4.90
N GLY A 315 -18.91 -7.34 5.28
CA GLY A 315 -19.49 -6.31 4.41
C GLY A 315 -19.80 -6.89 3.02
N ALA A 316 -19.34 -6.20 1.98
CA ALA A 316 -19.48 -6.62 0.58
C ALA A 316 -18.30 -7.44 0.03
N VAL A 317 -17.42 -7.97 0.89
CA VAL A 317 -16.19 -8.67 0.47
C VAL A 317 -16.31 -10.18 0.63
N TYR A 318 -16.00 -10.90 -0.44
CA TYR A 318 -16.08 -12.34 -0.56
C TYR A 318 -14.79 -12.89 -1.20
N VAL A 319 -14.60 -14.21 -1.12
CA VAL A 319 -13.46 -14.88 -1.75
C VAL A 319 -13.92 -16.11 -2.52
N ALA A 320 -13.62 -16.15 -3.81
CA ALA A 320 -13.97 -17.25 -4.70
C ALA A 320 -13.23 -18.55 -4.32
N GLY A 321 -13.90 -19.70 -4.46
CA GLY A 321 -13.31 -21.02 -4.23
C GLY A 321 -12.98 -21.31 -2.75
N MET A 322 -13.61 -20.60 -1.81
CA MET A 322 -13.42 -20.82 -0.38
C MET A 322 -14.74 -21.16 0.32
N SER A 323 -14.72 -22.20 1.15
CA SER A 323 -15.78 -22.44 2.12
C SER A 323 -15.85 -21.32 3.16
N GLN A 324 -17.01 -21.15 3.80
CA GLN A 324 -17.17 -20.16 4.87
C GLN A 324 -16.18 -20.34 6.03
N LYS A 325 -15.77 -21.59 6.33
CA LYS A 325 -14.73 -21.89 7.34
C LYS A 325 -13.36 -21.35 6.93
N GLN A 326 -12.98 -21.51 5.66
CA GLN A 326 -11.72 -20.97 5.13
C GLN A 326 -11.76 -19.44 5.12
N ALA A 327 -12.88 -18.83 4.67
CA ALA A 327 -13.06 -17.39 4.68
C ALA A 327 -12.99 -16.81 6.10
N ASN A 328 -13.61 -17.45 7.10
CA ASN A 328 -13.49 -17.05 8.50
C ASN A 328 -12.04 -17.11 9.02
N SER A 329 -11.27 -18.13 8.64
CA SER A 329 -9.84 -18.21 9.00
C SER A 329 -9.03 -17.10 8.33
N LEU A 330 -9.31 -16.81 7.06
CA LEU A 330 -8.66 -15.73 6.32
C LEU A 330 -9.01 -14.36 6.89
N ARG A 331 -10.27 -14.12 7.24
CA ARG A 331 -10.72 -12.92 7.94
C ARG A 331 -9.92 -12.67 9.21
N ILE A 332 -9.72 -13.68 10.05
CA ILE A 332 -8.92 -13.55 11.28
C ILE A 332 -7.47 -13.13 10.97
N LYS A 333 -6.90 -13.62 9.86
CA LYS A 333 -5.57 -13.20 9.40
C LYS A 333 -5.57 -11.76 8.87
N ALA A 334 -6.55 -11.40 8.04
CA ALA A 334 -6.74 -10.05 7.51
C ALA A 334 -6.95 -9.00 8.60
N GLU A 335 -7.69 -9.34 9.66
CA GLU A 335 -7.87 -8.47 10.82
C GLU A 335 -6.57 -8.19 11.59
N ARG A 336 -5.53 -9.02 11.43
CA ARG A 336 -4.20 -8.80 12.01
C ARG A 336 -3.26 -8.01 11.10
N MET A 337 -3.68 -7.73 9.88
CA MET A 337 -3.00 -6.80 8.99
C MET A 337 -3.33 -5.37 9.43
N GLY A 338 -2.37 -4.47 9.35
CA GLY A 338 -2.57 -3.07 9.67
C GLY A 338 -3.51 -2.36 8.67
N PRO A 339 -3.96 -1.14 9.01
CA PRO A 339 -4.91 -0.39 8.20
C PRO A 339 -4.27 0.61 7.22
N TYR A 340 -2.94 0.70 7.14
CA TYR A 340 -2.24 1.61 6.22
C TYR A 340 -1.92 0.86 4.93
N ILE A 341 -2.76 1.06 3.92
CA ILE A 341 -2.82 0.21 2.72
C ILE A 341 -2.96 0.99 1.41
N VAL A 342 -2.79 2.31 1.48
CA VAL A 342 -2.71 3.14 0.28
C VAL A 342 -1.31 2.96 -0.30
N LYS A 343 -1.24 2.76 -1.62
CA LYS A 343 0.00 2.71 -2.40
C LYS A 343 0.87 3.90 -2.00
N PRO A 344 2.12 3.68 -1.55
CA PRO A 344 3.03 4.79 -1.29
C PRO A 344 3.42 5.46 -2.60
N ASP A 345 3.75 6.74 -2.55
CA ASP A 345 4.38 7.41 -3.69
C ASP A 345 5.83 6.94 -3.83
N ASP A 346 6.36 6.94 -5.05
CA ASP A 346 7.70 6.43 -5.31
C ASP A 346 8.75 7.26 -4.56
N ALA A 347 9.53 6.59 -3.71
CA ALA A 347 10.64 7.22 -3.01
C ALA A 347 11.82 7.36 -3.98
N PRO A 348 12.37 8.58 -4.18
CA PRO A 348 13.40 8.81 -5.19
C PRO A 348 14.78 8.22 -4.83
N LEU A 349 15.00 7.82 -3.57
CA LEU A 349 16.28 7.30 -3.08
C LEU A 349 16.07 6.14 -2.10
N SER A 350 16.87 5.09 -2.28
CA SER A 350 16.90 3.93 -1.37
C SER A 350 17.43 4.32 0.01
N SER A 351 16.76 3.91 1.06
CA SER A 351 17.11 4.11 2.46
C SER A 351 17.67 2.84 3.09
N VAL A 352 18.49 2.96 4.14
CA VAL A 352 18.91 1.79 4.95
C VAL A 352 17.70 1.10 5.60
N TRP A 353 16.58 1.81 5.73
CA TRP A 353 15.36 1.35 6.37
C TRP A 353 14.37 0.66 5.43
N ASP A 354 14.60 0.70 4.10
CA ASP A 354 13.69 0.09 3.11
C ASP A 354 13.31 -1.36 3.45
N PRO A 355 14.23 -2.24 3.90
CA PRO A 355 13.85 -3.60 4.28
C PRO A 355 12.78 -3.66 5.40
N LEU A 356 12.82 -2.72 6.35
CA LEU A 356 11.80 -2.60 7.41
C LEU A 356 10.51 -1.95 6.91
N LEU A 357 10.61 -0.95 6.03
CA LEU A 357 9.45 -0.29 5.45
C LEU A 357 8.66 -1.26 4.55
N ASP A 358 9.35 -2.04 3.72
CA ASP A 358 8.73 -2.97 2.79
C ASP A 358 8.02 -4.12 3.52
N VAL A 359 8.66 -4.73 4.53
CA VAL A 359 7.99 -5.76 5.35
C VAL A 359 6.82 -5.17 6.15
N SER A 360 6.91 -3.90 6.55
CA SER A 360 5.81 -3.21 7.24
C SER A 360 4.63 -2.98 6.31
N ARG A 361 4.87 -2.53 5.07
CA ARG A 361 3.83 -2.36 4.04
C ARG A 361 3.20 -3.69 3.65
N ALA A 362 4.00 -4.74 3.51
CA ALA A 362 3.51 -6.11 3.34
C ALA A 362 2.71 -6.61 4.56
N ASN A 363 2.78 -5.91 5.68
CA ASN A 363 1.97 -6.14 6.87
C ASN A 363 0.79 -5.15 7.03
N GLY A 364 0.57 -4.22 6.09
CA GLY A 364 -0.47 -3.19 6.16
C GLY A 364 -0.13 -2.02 7.09
N TYR A 365 1.15 -1.78 7.34
CA TYR A 365 1.63 -0.67 8.15
C TYR A 365 2.56 0.20 7.33
N ASP A 366 2.43 1.52 7.44
CA ASP A 366 3.34 2.46 6.81
C ASP A 366 3.46 3.71 7.67
N ILE A 367 4.47 4.52 7.39
CA ILE A 367 4.59 5.86 7.96
C ILE A 367 3.62 6.75 7.18
N PRO A 368 2.68 7.45 7.86
CA PRO A 368 1.78 8.37 7.17
C PRO A 368 2.61 9.50 6.52
N ASN A 369 2.73 9.47 5.19
CA ASN A 369 3.28 10.60 4.45
C ASN A 369 2.31 11.77 4.57
N ARG A 370 2.67 12.79 5.37
CA ARG A 370 1.96 14.07 5.38
C ARG A 370 2.40 14.84 4.16
N TYR A 371 1.70 14.64 3.04
CA TYR A 371 1.73 15.47 1.83
C TYR A 371 3.14 16.01 1.49
N GLU A 372 4.06 15.14 1.07
CA GLU A 372 4.94 15.58 0.00
C GLU A 372 4.02 15.70 -1.22
N LYS A 373 4.02 16.87 -1.90
CA LYS A 373 3.23 17.05 -3.12
C LYS A 373 3.39 15.79 -3.99
N PRO A 374 2.31 15.15 -4.46
CA PRO A 374 2.42 14.24 -5.59
C PRO A 374 3.19 15.00 -6.66
N ARG A 375 4.32 14.45 -7.10
CA ARG A 375 5.00 15.00 -8.27
C ARG A 375 4.15 14.57 -9.45
N TYR A 376 3.22 15.45 -9.83
CA TYR A 376 2.53 15.40 -11.12
C TYR A 376 3.53 15.74 -12.22
#